data_AF-A0A7J6RGJ8-F1
#
_entry.id   AF-A0A7J6RGJ8-F1
#
_cell.length_a   1.000
_cell.length_b   1.000
_cell.length_c   1.000
_cell.angle_alpha   90.00
_cell.angle_beta   90.00
_cell.angle_gamma   90.00
#
_symmetry.space_group_name_H-M   'P 1'
#
loop_
_entity.id
_entity.type
_entity.pdbx_description
1 polymer ?
#
loop_
_entity_poly.entity_id
_entity_poly.type
_entity_poly.pdbx_seq_one_letter_code
_entity_poly.pdbx_strand_id
1 'polypeptide(L)'
;MVCIHIAVAFGGAFLASVKADPISLPIRQELAPLELDGQALNLRVDSGTARSFAIYGPAFEELEGEGSCLGLLWGCYFCPTDNPCDDISSRKRWRATYVDGVHLEYVEHYVTLRLGNVTVPDFKFGLALNFSRFPGTNTTQPLGLLGLSIGRSDIPETFLEQLRRREVISSLVYSIRAEEQGYCMVGNLTLDDTSTADLSPVPFSSHSRRCKKVTVLVSPLRLLDVYGNRQDRNGETEVKRKRVVAFVDSGASPLDISDAEFKSIVEVTTAAMTRDKRVLSPGSTEELIWEDPDSGFYTITRAAVPRLPALAYYVGEQPHGMEIRIQPKHYLSECDQS
;
A
#
# COMPACT_ATOMS: atom_id res chain seq x y z
N MET A 1 -17.38 -11.82 -20.38
CA MET A 1 -18.65 -12.57 -20.51
C MET A 1 -19.70 -11.82 -19.70
N VAL A 2 -20.50 -10.97 -20.34
CA VAL A 2 -21.38 -10.02 -19.63
C VAL A 2 -22.57 -10.75 -18.99
N CYS A 3 -22.75 -10.61 -17.68
CA CYS A 3 -23.97 -11.07 -16.99
C CYS A 3 -24.99 -9.93 -16.87
N ILE A 4 -26.15 -10.09 -17.49
CA ILE A 4 -27.26 -9.12 -17.45
C ILE A 4 -28.29 -9.63 -16.44
N HIS A 5 -28.51 -8.88 -15.35
CA HIS A 5 -29.61 -9.14 -14.42
C HIS A 5 -30.81 -8.28 -14.81
N ILE A 6 -31.93 -8.93 -15.14
CA ILE A 6 -33.18 -8.26 -15.54
C ILE A 6 -34.15 -8.33 -14.36
N ALA A 7 -34.48 -7.19 -13.76
CA ALA A 7 -35.56 -7.07 -12.80
C ALA A 7 -36.75 -6.34 -13.45
N VAL A 8 -37.93 -6.97 -13.43
CA VAL A 8 -39.17 -6.38 -13.96
C VAL A 8 -39.91 -5.72 -12.80
N ALA A 9 -39.95 -4.38 -12.79
CA ALA A 9 -40.84 -3.65 -11.89
C ALA A 9 -42.23 -3.53 -12.52
N PHE A 10 -43.28 -3.86 -11.75
CA PHE A 10 -44.67 -3.60 -12.13
C PHE A 10 -44.87 -2.09 -12.30
N GLY A 11 -44.82 -1.62 -13.55
CA GLY A 11 -44.84 -0.19 -13.88
C GLY A 11 -44.05 0.25 -15.11
N GLY A 12 -43.49 -0.68 -15.90
CA GLY A 12 -43.00 -0.36 -17.25
C GLY A 12 -41.64 0.32 -17.35
N ALA A 13 -40.79 0.23 -16.31
CA ALA A 13 -39.38 0.59 -16.40
C ALA A 13 -38.50 -0.66 -16.38
N PHE A 14 -37.73 -0.87 -17.44
CA PHE A 14 -36.69 -1.90 -17.49
C PHE A 14 -35.45 -1.37 -16.76
N LEU A 15 -35.13 -1.96 -15.62
CA LEU A 15 -33.83 -1.77 -14.97
C LEU A 15 -33.00 -3.02 -15.24
N ALA A 16 -32.22 -2.97 -16.32
CA ALA A 16 -31.15 -3.93 -16.55
C ALA A 16 -29.92 -3.43 -15.80
N SER A 17 -29.45 -4.20 -14.81
CA SER A 17 -28.13 -3.96 -14.23
C SER A 17 -27.13 -4.83 -14.99
N VAL A 18 -26.24 -4.16 -15.74
CA VAL A 18 -25.10 -4.80 -16.39
C VAL A 18 -23.97 -4.79 -15.37
N LYS A 19 -23.52 -5.98 -14.95
CA LYS A 19 -22.35 -6.11 -14.10
C LYS A 19 -21.12 -6.33 -14.98
N ALA A 20 -20.13 -5.46 -14.86
CA ALA A 20 -18.84 -5.65 -15.52
C ALA A 20 -18.11 -6.86 -14.88
N ASP A 21 -17.33 -7.59 -15.67
CA ASP A 21 -16.45 -8.61 -15.13
C ASP A 21 -15.34 -7.93 -14.29
N PRO A 22 -14.95 -8.52 -13.14
CA PRO A 22 -13.84 -7.98 -12.35
C PRO A 22 -12.56 -7.87 -13.17
N ILE A 23 -11.83 -6.76 -13.01
CA ILE A 23 -10.55 -6.55 -13.68
C ILE A 23 -9.44 -7.00 -12.75
N SER A 24 -8.66 -8.00 -13.15
CA SER A 24 -7.51 -8.48 -12.39
C SER A 24 -6.20 -8.02 -13.03
N LEU A 25 -5.38 -7.32 -12.25
CA LEU A 25 -4.04 -6.87 -12.61
C LEU A 25 -3.02 -7.64 -11.78
N PRO A 26 -2.01 -8.29 -12.41
CA PRO A 26 -0.96 -8.95 -11.66
C PRO A 26 -0.13 -7.92 -10.90
N ILE A 27 0.18 -8.19 -9.63
CA ILE A 27 1.12 -7.41 -8.84
C ILE A 27 2.40 -8.21 -8.70
N ARG A 28 3.55 -7.56 -8.92
CA ARG A 28 4.86 -8.10 -8.57
C ARG A 28 5.68 -7.04 -7.86
N GLN A 29 6.20 -7.36 -6.67
CA GLN A 29 6.95 -6.43 -5.83
C GLN A 29 6.20 -5.11 -5.63
N GLU A 30 4.90 -5.18 -5.30
CA GLU A 30 4.01 -4.02 -5.13
C GLU A 30 3.72 -3.21 -6.41
N LEU A 31 4.24 -3.62 -7.57
CA LEU A 31 4.03 -2.95 -8.85
C LEU A 31 2.90 -3.60 -9.65
N ALA A 32 2.00 -2.78 -10.18
CA ALA A 32 0.98 -3.17 -11.14
C ALA A 32 1.36 -2.64 -12.55
N PRO A 33 1.41 -3.50 -13.58
CA PRO A 33 1.65 -3.06 -14.94
C PRO A 33 0.39 -2.39 -15.50
N LEU A 34 0.57 -1.21 -16.08
CA LEU A 34 -0.44 -0.44 -16.80
C LEU A 34 0.12 -0.03 -18.16
N GLU A 35 -0.76 0.16 -19.14
CA GLU A 35 -0.36 0.72 -20.43
C GLU A 35 -1.01 2.10 -20.59
N LEU A 36 -0.18 3.14 -20.78
CA LEU A 36 -0.59 4.52 -21.02
C LEU A 36 -0.12 4.93 -22.42
N ASP A 37 -1.04 5.23 -23.33
CA ASP A 37 -0.73 5.57 -24.73
C ASP A 37 0.24 4.59 -25.41
N GLY A 38 0.00 3.28 -25.20
CA GLY A 38 0.81 2.20 -25.76
C GLY A 38 2.13 1.93 -25.02
N GLN A 39 2.47 2.71 -23.99
CA GLN A 39 3.67 2.50 -23.17
C GLN A 39 3.35 1.70 -21.92
N ALA A 40 4.04 0.57 -21.75
CA ALA A 40 3.95 -0.23 -20.53
C ALA A 40 4.76 0.40 -19.40
N LEU A 41 4.09 0.69 -18.29
CA LEU A 41 4.66 1.26 -17.07
C LEU A 41 4.31 0.35 -15.88
N ASN A 42 5.24 0.19 -14.94
CA ASN A 42 4.96 -0.54 -13.71
C ASN A 42 4.78 0.46 -12.57
N LEU A 43 3.56 0.61 -12.06
CA LEU A 43 3.28 1.61 -11.03
C LEU A 43 3.10 0.94 -9.67
N ARG A 44 3.66 1.55 -8.63
CA ARG A 44 3.50 1.06 -7.26
C ARG A 44 2.06 1.27 -6.80
N VAL A 45 1.45 0.20 -6.31
CA VAL A 45 0.08 0.20 -5.81
C VAL A 45 0.03 0.85 -4.43
N ASP A 46 -0.70 1.95 -4.31
CA ASP A 46 -0.75 2.75 -3.08
C ASP A 46 -2.21 3.07 -2.69
N SER A 47 -2.68 2.45 -1.59
CA SER A 47 -3.99 2.73 -0.98
C SER A 47 -4.02 3.95 -0.07
N GLY A 48 -2.85 4.49 0.29
CA GLY A 48 -2.67 5.72 1.05
C GLY A 48 -2.84 7.00 0.22
N THR A 49 -2.71 6.91 -1.11
CA THR A 49 -2.87 8.04 -2.03
C THR A 49 -4.07 7.91 -2.96
N ALA A 50 -4.70 9.05 -3.26
CA ALA A 50 -5.81 9.15 -4.21
C ALA A 50 -5.32 9.36 -5.67
N ARG A 51 -4.00 9.54 -5.84
CA ARG A 51 -3.41 10.02 -7.08
C ARG A 51 -2.58 8.96 -7.75
N SER A 52 -2.79 8.84 -9.05
CA SER A 52 -1.93 8.03 -9.90
C SER A 52 -1.09 8.95 -10.77
N PHE A 53 0.20 8.68 -10.84
CA PHE A 53 1.12 9.47 -11.63
C PHE A 53 2.29 8.64 -12.14
N ALA A 54 2.77 9.04 -13.31
CA ALA A 54 3.94 8.50 -13.98
C ALA A 54 5.02 9.57 -13.99
N ILE A 55 6.25 9.14 -14.07
CA ILE A 55 7.41 10.02 -14.18
C ILE A 55 7.45 10.56 -15.60
N TYR A 56 7.50 11.88 -15.73
CA TYR A 56 7.69 12.47 -17.04
C TYR A 56 9.15 12.32 -17.47
N GLY A 57 9.38 11.49 -18.49
CA GLY A 57 10.71 11.09 -18.94
C GLY A 57 11.64 12.27 -19.20
N PRO A 58 11.25 13.26 -20.03
CA PRO A 58 12.11 14.41 -20.32
C PRO A 58 12.54 15.21 -19.08
N ALA A 59 11.66 15.38 -18.09
CA ALA A 59 12.03 16.08 -16.85
C ALA A 59 12.97 15.26 -15.96
N PHE A 60 12.80 13.93 -15.94
CA PHE A 60 13.69 13.06 -15.19
C PHE A 60 15.07 12.94 -15.83
N GLU A 61 15.13 12.81 -17.16
CA GLU A 61 16.39 12.75 -17.90
C GLU A 61 17.14 14.09 -17.91
N GLU A 62 16.44 15.22 -17.86
CA GLU A 62 17.07 16.53 -17.63
C GLU A 62 17.76 16.60 -16.25
N LEU A 63 17.19 15.93 -15.24
CA LEU A 63 17.71 15.93 -13.87
C LEU A 63 18.86 14.94 -13.66
N GLU A 64 18.70 13.70 -14.14
CA GLU A 64 19.60 12.57 -13.82
C GLU A 64 20.46 12.13 -15.03
N GLY A 65 20.26 12.72 -16.21
CA GLY A 65 21.00 12.44 -17.44
C GLY A 65 20.18 11.64 -18.47
N GLU A 66 20.51 11.83 -19.74
CA GLU A 66 19.89 11.11 -20.87
C GLU A 66 20.01 9.60 -20.69
N GLY A 67 18.92 8.86 -20.90
CA GLY A 67 18.86 7.41 -20.73
C GLY A 67 18.67 6.93 -19.29
N SER A 68 18.63 7.83 -18.30
CA SER A 68 18.36 7.49 -16.90
C SER A 68 17.02 6.77 -16.71
N CYS A 69 16.04 7.03 -17.58
CA CYS A 69 14.75 6.34 -17.57
C CYS A 69 14.84 4.83 -17.83
N LEU A 70 15.84 4.35 -18.58
CA LEU A 70 16.04 2.92 -18.86
C LEU A 70 16.47 2.13 -17.61
N GLY A 71 17.06 2.83 -16.63
CA GLY A 71 17.47 2.24 -15.36
C GLY A 71 16.35 2.16 -14.32
N LEU A 72 15.16 2.66 -14.62
CA LEU A 72 14.02 2.66 -13.69
C LEU A 72 13.14 1.43 -13.88
N LEU A 73 12.90 0.70 -12.80
CA LEU A 73 12.04 -0.50 -12.81
C LEU A 73 10.57 -0.19 -13.21
N TRP A 74 10.10 1.00 -12.87
CA TRP A 74 8.75 1.49 -13.17
C TRP A 74 8.62 2.19 -14.54
N GLY A 75 9.75 2.49 -15.17
CA GLY A 75 9.82 3.22 -16.44
C GLY A 75 9.46 4.71 -16.34
N CYS A 76 9.62 5.40 -17.46
CA CYS A 76 9.19 6.78 -17.65
C CYS A 76 8.13 6.86 -18.73
N TYR A 77 7.24 7.83 -18.60
CA TYR A 77 6.27 8.17 -19.62
C TYR A 77 6.84 9.25 -20.56
N PHE A 78 6.77 9.00 -21.86
CA PHE A 78 7.08 9.95 -22.92
C PHE A 78 5.82 10.24 -23.72
N CYS A 79 5.53 11.51 -23.99
CA CYS A 79 4.30 11.81 -24.74
C CYS A 79 4.44 11.33 -26.18
N PRO A 80 3.40 10.67 -26.73
CA PRO A 80 3.49 10.13 -28.07
C PRO A 80 3.46 11.27 -29.10
N THR A 81 3.97 11.01 -30.30
CA THR A 81 4.16 12.04 -31.34
C THR A 81 2.83 12.65 -31.83
N ASP A 82 1.74 11.88 -31.76
CA ASP A 82 0.39 12.29 -32.14
C ASP A 82 -0.32 13.14 -31.07
N ASN A 83 0.13 13.08 -29.82
CA ASN A 83 -0.36 13.91 -28.72
C ASN A 83 0.83 14.45 -27.89
N PRO A 84 1.63 15.38 -28.46
CA PRO A 84 2.82 15.88 -27.81
C PRO A 84 2.45 16.72 -26.58
N CYS A 85 3.33 16.68 -25.59
CA CYS A 85 3.16 17.40 -24.33
C CYS A 85 3.70 18.84 -24.35
N ASP A 86 3.51 19.53 -25.46
CA ASP A 86 4.14 20.85 -25.72
C ASP A 86 3.70 21.94 -24.73
N ASP A 87 2.49 21.80 -24.17
CA ASP A 87 1.91 22.75 -23.22
C ASP A 87 2.21 22.41 -21.75
N ILE A 88 2.97 21.35 -21.43
CA ILE A 88 3.24 20.91 -20.04
C ILE A 88 3.69 22.06 -19.14
N SER A 89 4.56 22.93 -19.66
CA SER A 89 5.13 24.06 -18.90
C SER A 89 4.07 25.08 -18.47
N SER A 90 2.98 25.20 -19.23
CA SER A 90 1.87 26.14 -19.02
C SER A 90 0.70 25.55 -18.24
N ARG A 91 0.63 24.23 -18.09
CA ARG A 91 -0.47 23.55 -17.40
C ARG A 91 -0.46 23.85 -15.90
N LYS A 92 -1.65 23.80 -15.29
CA LYS A 92 -1.78 23.93 -13.83
C LYS A 92 -0.99 22.82 -13.13
N ARG A 93 -0.02 23.24 -12.33
CA ARG A 93 0.78 22.37 -11.46
C ARG A 93 0.04 22.06 -10.17
N TRP A 94 0.16 20.82 -9.74
CA TRP A 94 -0.39 20.31 -8.49
C TRP A 94 0.75 19.80 -7.63
N ARG A 95 0.56 19.85 -6.31
CA ARG A 95 1.48 19.28 -5.34
C ARG A 95 0.81 18.12 -4.63
N ALA A 96 1.46 16.97 -4.60
CA ALA A 96 1.12 15.86 -3.72
C ALA A 96 2.18 15.77 -2.61
N THR A 97 1.74 15.44 -1.41
CA THR A 97 2.63 15.16 -0.28
C THR A 97 2.46 13.69 0.08
N TYR A 98 3.56 12.95 0.09
CA TYR A 98 3.61 11.57 0.53
C TYR A 98 3.54 11.48 2.05
N VAL A 99 3.37 10.27 2.57
CA VAL A 99 3.23 10.00 4.01
C VAL A 99 4.51 10.36 4.77
N ASP A 100 5.66 10.18 4.13
CA ASP A 100 7.00 10.52 4.61
C ASP A 100 7.36 12.03 4.49
N GLY A 101 6.42 12.85 4.02
CA GLY A 101 6.62 14.30 3.86
C GLY A 101 7.31 14.70 2.54
N VAL A 102 7.64 13.77 1.65
CA VAL A 102 8.17 14.09 0.31
C VAL A 102 7.09 14.85 -0.47
N HIS A 103 7.53 15.84 -1.26
CA HIS A 103 6.65 16.59 -2.15
C HIS A 103 6.91 16.21 -3.61
N LEU A 104 5.84 15.90 -4.33
CA LEU A 104 5.81 15.71 -5.77
C LEU A 104 5.09 16.88 -6.42
N GLU A 105 5.67 17.43 -7.48
CA GLU A 105 4.95 18.33 -8.38
C GLU A 105 4.54 17.58 -9.64
N TYR A 106 3.28 17.70 -10.04
CA TYR A 106 2.76 17.04 -11.24
C TYR A 106 1.78 17.93 -12.00
N VAL A 107 1.58 17.59 -13.27
CA VAL A 107 0.53 18.17 -14.12
C VAL A 107 -0.45 17.08 -14.53
N GLU A 108 -1.70 17.45 -14.80
CA GLU A 108 -2.66 16.50 -15.34
C GLU A 108 -2.44 16.33 -16.84
N HIS A 109 -2.61 15.10 -17.31
CA HIS A 109 -2.53 14.72 -18.71
C HIS A 109 -3.61 13.71 -19.03
N TYR A 110 -4.15 13.77 -20.25
CA TYR A 110 -5.10 12.79 -20.76
C TYR A 110 -4.34 11.76 -21.57
N VAL A 111 -4.58 10.49 -21.26
CA VAL A 111 -3.95 9.33 -21.88
C VAL A 111 -5.01 8.30 -22.23
N THR A 112 -4.71 7.43 -23.17
CA THR A 112 -5.43 6.18 -23.36
C THR A 112 -4.88 5.16 -22.38
N LEU A 113 -5.67 4.83 -21.35
CA LEU A 113 -5.33 3.80 -20.38
C LEU A 113 -5.77 2.43 -20.90
N ARG A 114 -4.91 1.43 -20.80
CA ARG A 114 -5.28 0.04 -21.02
C ARG A 114 -5.01 -0.81 -19.78
N LEU A 115 -6.04 -1.55 -19.37
CA LEU A 115 -6.07 -2.46 -18.23
C LEU A 115 -6.39 -3.87 -18.73
N GLY A 116 -5.36 -4.67 -19.00
CA GLY A 116 -5.54 -5.98 -19.64
C GLY A 116 -6.23 -5.85 -21.00
N ASN A 117 -7.48 -6.30 -21.09
CA ASN A 117 -8.29 -6.26 -22.31
C ASN A 117 -9.21 -5.03 -22.42
N VAL A 118 -9.23 -4.17 -21.40
CA VAL A 118 -10.06 -2.96 -21.39
C VAL A 118 -9.23 -1.75 -21.81
N THR A 119 -9.74 -0.97 -22.76
CA THR A 119 -9.14 0.30 -23.19
C THR A 119 -10.07 1.45 -22.81
N VAL A 120 -9.50 2.46 -22.18
CA VAL A 120 -10.20 3.60 -21.60
C VAL A 120 -9.58 4.89 -22.16
N PRO A 121 -10.22 5.51 -23.18
CA PRO A 121 -9.73 6.76 -23.75
C PRO A 121 -9.95 7.93 -22.77
N ASP A 122 -9.22 9.01 -23.02
CA ASP A 122 -9.30 10.27 -22.27
C ASP A 122 -9.20 10.07 -20.74
N PHE A 123 -8.39 9.11 -20.31
CA PHE A 123 -8.13 8.85 -18.91
C PHE A 123 -7.18 9.90 -18.36
N LYS A 124 -7.53 10.52 -17.24
CA LYS A 124 -6.70 11.56 -16.65
C LYS A 124 -5.66 10.94 -15.72
N PHE A 125 -4.41 11.28 -15.97
CA PHE A 125 -3.25 10.80 -15.25
C PHE A 125 -2.32 11.94 -14.83
N GLY A 126 -1.57 11.77 -13.74
CA GLY A 126 -0.55 12.75 -13.34
C GLY A 126 0.79 12.50 -14.04
N LEU A 127 1.42 13.54 -14.56
CA LEU A 127 2.82 13.50 -15.01
C LEU A 127 3.67 14.25 -13.99
N ALA A 128 4.52 13.52 -13.28
CA ALA A 128 5.42 14.07 -12.29
C ALA A 128 6.58 14.80 -12.97
N LEU A 129 6.80 16.05 -12.57
CA LEU A 129 7.79 16.95 -13.17
C LEU A 129 8.98 17.23 -12.24
N ASN A 130 8.80 17.09 -10.92
CA ASN A 130 9.85 17.36 -9.95
C ASN A 130 9.86 16.27 -8.89
N PHE A 131 11.07 15.80 -8.57
CA PHE A 131 11.36 14.68 -7.70
C PHE A 131 12.26 15.17 -6.58
N SER A 132 11.72 15.33 -5.37
CA SER A 132 12.56 15.62 -4.22
C SER A 132 13.30 14.33 -3.84
N ARG A 133 14.64 14.36 -3.77
CA ARG A 133 15.43 13.25 -3.22
C ARG A 133 15.00 13.01 -1.77
N PHE A 134 14.73 11.75 -1.40
CA PHE A 134 14.43 11.38 -0.02
C PHE A 134 15.61 11.79 0.88
N PRO A 135 15.42 12.63 1.90
CA PRO A 135 16.47 12.91 2.86
C PRO A 135 16.70 11.64 3.69
N GLY A 136 17.90 11.05 3.59
CA GLY A 136 18.36 9.96 4.47
C GLY A 136 18.39 8.55 3.89
N THR A 137 17.93 8.32 2.66
CA THR A 137 18.08 7.01 1.99
C THR A 137 19.02 7.10 0.79
N ASN A 138 20.03 6.21 0.71
CA ASN A 138 20.94 6.12 -0.45
C ASN A 138 20.26 5.61 -1.73
N THR A 139 18.96 5.31 -1.70
CA THR A 139 18.16 4.93 -2.87
C THR A 139 17.04 5.96 -3.08
N THR A 140 17.15 6.76 -4.14
CA THR A 140 16.24 7.89 -4.43
C THR A 140 15.78 7.91 -5.88
N GLN A 141 15.47 6.74 -6.44
CA GLN A 141 14.80 6.73 -7.73
C GLN A 141 13.31 7.08 -7.49
N PRO A 142 12.76 8.12 -8.17
CA PRO A 142 11.38 8.56 -7.96
C PRO A 142 10.38 7.50 -8.35
N LEU A 143 9.30 7.29 -7.59
CA LEU A 143 8.36 6.19 -7.86
C LEU A 143 7.16 6.66 -8.69
N GLY A 144 6.78 5.88 -9.71
CA GLY A 144 5.45 5.96 -10.32
C GLY A 144 4.41 5.31 -9.42
N LEU A 145 3.25 5.95 -9.23
CA LEU A 145 2.20 5.47 -8.32
C LEU A 145 0.88 5.20 -9.02
N LEU A 146 0.19 4.15 -8.55
CA LEU A 146 -1.21 3.85 -8.80
C LEU A 146 -1.99 4.06 -7.50
N GLY A 147 -2.66 5.22 -7.40
CA GLY A 147 -3.43 5.60 -6.22
C GLY A 147 -4.82 4.96 -6.18
N LEU A 148 -5.10 4.22 -5.11
CA LEU A 148 -6.36 3.50 -4.88
C LEU A 148 -7.25 4.14 -3.81
N SER A 149 -6.84 5.24 -3.21
CA SER A 149 -7.66 5.98 -2.24
C SER A 149 -8.81 6.73 -2.92
N ILE A 150 -9.90 6.94 -2.20
CA ILE A 150 -11.10 7.62 -2.72
C ILE A 150 -10.90 9.13 -2.68
N GLY A 151 -11.32 9.81 -3.75
CA GLY A 151 -11.04 11.23 -4.00
C GLY A 151 -11.69 12.17 -3.01
N ARG A 152 -11.06 13.33 -2.74
CA ARG A 152 -11.67 14.46 -2.01
C ARG A 152 -12.38 15.40 -2.98
N SER A 153 -13.34 16.20 -2.51
CA SER A 153 -14.10 17.13 -3.36
C SER A 153 -13.25 18.22 -4.00
N ASP A 154 -12.09 18.55 -3.43
CA ASP A 154 -11.11 19.53 -3.89
C ASP A 154 -10.01 18.94 -4.79
N ILE A 155 -10.02 17.62 -4.97
CA ILE A 155 -9.03 16.85 -5.69
C ILE A 155 -9.71 16.37 -6.99
N PRO A 156 -9.12 16.61 -8.19
CA PRO A 156 -9.58 16.00 -9.44
C PRO A 156 -9.89 14.50 -9.32
N GLU A 157 -10.75 13.97 -10.19
CA GLU A 157 -11.28 12.60 -10.14
C GLU A 157 -10.17 11.53 -9.96
N THR A 158 -10.35 10.59 -9.04
CA THR A 158 -9.36 9.54 -8.74
C THR A 158 -9.39 8.40 -9.74
N PHE A 159 -8.39 7.50 -9.68
CA PHE A 159 -8.30 6.36 -10.59
C PHE A 159 -9.58 5.51 -10.60
N LEU A 160 -10.05 5.08 -9.43
CA LEU A 160 -11.26 4.27 -9.29
C LEU A 160 -12.53 5.03 -9.68
N GLU A 161 -12.64 6.33 -9.34
CA GLU A 161 -13.78 7.17 -9.72
C GLU A 161 -13.87 7.32 -11.24
N GLN A 162 -12.73 7.55 -11.91
CA GLN A 162 -12.66 7.68 -13.36
C GLN A 162 -13.07 6.39 -14.08
N LEU A 163 -12.66 5.23 -13.57
CA LEU A 163 -13.07 3.92 -14.10
C LEU A 163 -14.57 3.71 -13.91
N ARG A 164 -15.10 4.03 -12.73
CA ARG A 164 -16.54 3.88 -12.44
C ARG A 164 -17.39 4.79 -13.32
N ARG A 165 -17.00 6.06 -13.47
CA ARG A 165 -17.71 7.03 -14.31
C ARG A 165 -17.75 6.61 -15.77
N ARG A 166 -16.70 5.91 -16.25
CA ARG A 166 -16.62 5.37 -17.61
C ARG A 166 -17.24 3.97 -17.73
N GLU A 167 -17.96 3.52 -16.71
CA GLU A 167 -18.65 2.22 -16.68
C GLU A 167 -17.71 1.02 -16.88
N VAL A 168 -16.40 1.21 -16.59
CA VAL A 168 -15.38 0.15 -16.65
C VAL A 168 -15.51 -0.77 -15.44
N ILE A 169 -15.87 -0.20 -14.29
CA ILE A 169 -16.19 -0.91 -13.05
C ILE A 169 -17.56 -0.44 -12.54
N SER A 170 -18.33 -1.34 -11.94
CA SER A 170 -19.65 -1.03 -11.40
C SER A 170 -19.59 -0.44 -9.98
N SER A 171 -18.54 -0.74 -9.22
CA SER A 171 -18.37 -0.29 -7.83
C SER A 171 -16.95 0.24 -7.54
N LEU A 172 -16.81 1.07 -6.50
CA LEU A 172 -15.50 1.56 -6.01
C LEU A 172 -14.89 0.55 -5.03
N VAL A 173 -14.84 -0.72 -5.42
CA VAL A 173 -14.33 -1.82 -4.59
C VAL A 173 -13.10 -2.41 -5.27
N TYR A 174 -12.08 -2.69 -4.46
CA TYR A 174 -10.89 -3.40 -4.90
C TYR A 174 -10.40 -4.35 -3.81
N SER A 175 -9.63 -5.36 -4.22
CA SER A 175 -8.93 -6.27 -3.32
C SER A 175 -7.48 -6.42 -3.75
N ILE A 176 -6.55 -6.40 -2.80
CA ILE A 176 -5.16 -6.75 -3.03
C ILE A 176 -4.91 -8.08 -2.34
N ARG A 177 -4.46 -9.07 -3.09
CA ARG A 177 -3.97 -10.34 -2.55
C ARG A 177 -2.53 -10.51 -3.00
N ALA A 178 -1.61 -10.59 -2.05
CA ALA A 178 -0.20 -10.83 -2.32
C ALA A 178 0.31 -11.99 -1.44
N GLU A 179 1.20 -12.77 -2.00
CA GLU A 179 1.83 -13.94 -1.39
C GLU A 179 3.34 -13.85 -1.62
N GLU A 180 4.09 -14.34 -0.63
CA GLU A 180 5.55 -14.42 -0.72
C GLU A 180 5.94 -15.62 -1.60
N GLN A 181 6.72 -15.36 -2.65
CA GLN A 181 7.24 -16.36 -3.57
C GLN A 181 8.76 -16.21 -3.69
N GLY A 182 9.50 -16.84 -2.77
CA GLY A 182 10.93 -16.60 -2.59
C GLY A 182 11.18 -15.16 -2.13
N TYR A 183 12.15 -14.47 -2.71
CA TYR A 183 12.43 -13.06 -2.40
C TYR A 183 11.48 -12.04 -3.08
N CYS A 184 10.41 -12.51 -3.71
CA CYS A 184 9.47 -11.67 -4.45
C CYS A 184 8.07 -11.76 -3.86
N MET A 185 7.41 -10.61 -3.71
CA MET A 185 5.96 -10.55 -3.50
C MET A 185 5.26 -10.68 -4.84
N VAL A 186 4.33 -11.62 -4.97
CA VAL A 186 3.52 -11.83 -6.17
C VAL A 186 2.05 -11.85 -5.77
N GLY A 187 1.18 -11.24 -6.57
CA GLY A 187 -0.21 -11.08 -6.21
C GLY A 187 -1.11 -10.63 -7.34
N ASN A 188 -2.33 -10.25 -6.98
CA ASN A 188 -3.31 -9.65 -7.87
C ASN A 188 -4.01 -8.47 -7.19
N LEU A 189 -4.15 -7.37 -7.92
CA LEU A 189 -5.09 -6.30 -7.65
C LEU A 189 -6.35 -6.61 -8.47
N THR A 190 -7.46 -6.85 -7.78
CA THR A 190 -8.75 -7.05 -8.46
C THR A 190 -9.64 -5.85 -8.21
N LEU A 191 -10.22 -5.31 -9.29
CA LEU A 191 -11.15 -4.19 -9.28
C LEU A 191 -12.57 -4.73 -9.54
N ASP A 192 -13.56 -4.14 -8.88
CA ASP A 192 -14.97 -4.53 -8.96
C ASP A 192 -15.28 -5.96 -8.47
N ASP A 193 -14.39 -6.53 -7.67
CA ASP A 193 -14.64 -7.84 -7.06
C ASP A 193 -15.59 -7.71 -5.87
N THR A 194 -16.84 -8.07 -6.14
CA THR A 194 -17.90 -8.26 -5.14
C THR A 194 -18.20 -9.74 -4.90
N SER A 195 -17.48 -10.64 -5.58
CA SER A 195 -17.69 -12.10 -5.51
C SER A 195 -16.97 -12.75 -4.33
N THR A 196 -15.99 -12.06 -3.73
CA THR A 196 -15.32 -12.46 -2.48
C THR A 196 -16.15 -12.27 -1.21
N ALA A 197 -17.48 -12.17 -1.34
CA ALA A 197 -18.42 -12.23 -0.21
C ALA A 197 -18.35 -13.54 0.61
N ASP A 198 -17.60 -14.54 0.14
CA ASP A 198 -17.27 -15.77 0.87
C ASP A 198 -16.05 -15.65 1.82
N LEU A 199 -15.33 -14.53 1.80
CA LEU A 199 -14.38 -14.20 2.87
C LEU A 199 -15.15 -13.48 3.98
N SER A 200 -15.09 -14.02 5.21
CA SER A 200 -15.81 -13.46 6.38
C SER A 200 -15.81 -11.93 6.37
N PRO A 201 -16.98 -11.28 6.44
CA PRO A 201 -17.10 -9.85 6.24
C PRO A 201 -16.33 -9.10 7.32
N VAL A 202 -15.17 -8.54 6.97
CA VAL A 202 -14.42 -7.68 7.87
C VAL A 202 -15.09 -6.31 7.86
N PRO A 203 -15.58 -5.80 9.00
CA PRO A 203 -16.25 -4.51 9.08
C PRO A 203 -15.19 -3.41 9.00
N PHE A 204 -14.96 -2.87 7.80
CA PHE A 204 -14.22 -1.63 7.65
C PHE A 204 -15.08 -0.47 8.18
N SER A 205 -14.55 0.31 9.12
CA SER A 205 -15.23 1.53 9.59
C SER A 205 -14.87 2.71 8.69
N SER A 206 -15.90 3.47 8.32
CA SER A 206 -15.87 4.58 7.38
C SER A 206 -14.82 5.67 7.68
N HIS A 207 -14.12 6.06 6.61
CA HIS A 207 -13.79 7.43 6.23
C HIS A 207 -13.72 8.45 7.38
N SER A 208 -12.50 8.78 7.82
CA SER A 208 -12.30 10.08 8.44
C SER A 208 -12.69 11.18 7.44
N ARG A 209 -13.67 12.04 7.79
CA ARG A 209 -14.05 13.21 6.96
C ARG A 209 -12.84 14.09 6.59
N ARG A 210 -11.74 13.99 7.33
CA ARG A 210 -10.49 14.72 7.08
C ARG A 210 -9.45 13.90 6.33
N CYS A 211 -9.48 12.57 6.39
CA CYS A 211 -8.50 11.69 5.75
C CYS A 211 -9.24 10.56 5.02
N LYS A 212 -9.29 10.62 3.68
CA LYS A 212 -9.98 9.62 2.85
C LYS A 212 -9.15 8.34 2.60
N LYS A 213 -8.09 8.14 3.39
CA LYS A 213 -7.34 6.89 3.44
C LYS A 213 -8.23 5.75 3.93
N VAL A 214 -7.88 4.52 3.56
CA VAL A 214 -8.52 3.33 4.11
C VAL A 214 -8.13 3.22 5.59
N THR A 215 -9.11 3.37 6.47
CA THR A 215 -8.90 3.32 7.91
C THR A 215 -9.61 2.13 8.53
N VAL A 216 -8.98 1.54 9.54
CA VAL A 216 -9.56 0.47 10.35
C VAL A 216 -9.44 0.80 11.83
N LEU A 217 -10.44 0.38 12.60
CA LEU A 217 -10.34 0.42 14.06
C LEU A 217 -9.57 -0.81 14.52
N VAL A 218 -8.46 -0.57 15.22
CA VAL A 218 -7.62 -1.63 15.76
C VAL A 218 -7.60 -1.54 17.29
N SER A 219 -7.59 -2.70 17.95
CA SER A 219 -7.18 -2.76 19.35
C SER A 219 -5.71 -2.38 19.46
N PRO A 220 -5.26 -1.94 20.66
CA PRO A 220 -3.82 -1.89 20.93
C PRO A 220 -3.16 -3.23 20.66
N LEU A 221 -1.87 -3.18 20.31
CA LEU A 221 -1.02 -4.34 20.12
C LEU A 221 -1.04 -5.27 21.35
N ARG A 222 -1.21 -6.55 21.09
CA ARG A 222 -1.00 -7.65 22.05
C ARG A 222 0.20 -8.46 21.62
N LEU A 223 1.05 -8.83 22.58
CA LEU A 223 2.23 -9.65 22.33
C LEU A 223 1.94 -11.10 22.75
N LEU A 224 2.05 -12.01 21.79
CA LEU A 224 1.82 -13.43 22.00
C LEU A 224 3.14 -14.20 21.93
N ASP A 225 3.31 -15.20 22.80
CA ASP A 225 4.43 -16.12 22.70
C ASP A 225 4.29 -17.10 21.53
N VAL A 226 5.32 -17.91 21.31
CA VAL A 226 5.38 -18.95 20.27
C VAL A 226 4.25 -20.01 20.40
N TYR A 227 3.62 -20.11 21.56
CA TYR A 227 2.50 -20.99 21.85
C TYR A 227 1.14 -20.28 21.81
N GLY A 228 1.11 -18.99 21.44
CA GLY A 228 -0.10 -18.16 21.40
C GLY A 228 -0.59 -17.67 22.76
N ASN A 229 0.19 -17.85 23.83
CA ASN A 229 -0.15 -17.33 25.16
C ASN A 229 0.24 -15.86 25.28
N ARG A 230 -0.53 -15.11 26.07
CA ARG A 230 -0.29 -13.69 26.34
C ARG A 230 1.03 -13.52 27.11
N GLN A 231 1.94 -12.67 26.60
CA GLN A 231 3.25 -12.42 27.22
C GLN A 231 3.33 -11.11 28.02
N ASP A 232 2.31 -10.27 27.96
CA ASP A 232 2.27 -8.98 28.64
C ASP A 232 2.51 -9.14 30.16
N ARG A 233 3.55 -8.47 30.69
CA ARG A 233 3.99 -8.55 32.10
C ARG A 233 2.95 -8.06 33.11
N ASN A 234 2.05 -7.20 32.68
CA ASN A 234 0.95 -6.73 33.50
C ASN A 234 -0.28 -7.52 33.07
N GLY A 235 -0.79 -8.39 33.95
CA GLY A 235 -2.11 -8.99 33.84
C GLY A 235 -3.24 -7.95 33.91
N GLU A 236 -3.09 -6.81 33.23
CA GLU A 236 -4.14 -5.85 32.95
C GLU A 236 -5.22 -6.59 32.18
N THR A 237 -6.21 -7.05 32.93
CA THR A 237 -7.61 -7.21 32.56
C THR A 237 -7.96 -6.11 31.58
N GLU A 238 -7.95 -6.41 30.28
CA GLU A 238 -8.63 -5.71 29.19
C GLU A 238 -9.08 -4.28 29.56
N VAL A 239 -8.14 -3.40 29.93
CA VAL A 239 -8.47 -2.10 30.53
C VAL A 239 -8.86 -1.21 29.38
N LYS A 240 -10.10 -1.33 28.86
CA LYS A 240 -10.79 -0.41 27.94
C LYS A 240 -9.84 0.48 27.13
N ARG A 241 -8.80 -0.10 26.51
CA ARG A 241 -7.77 0.73 25.89
C ARG A 241 -8.44 1.21 24.62
N LYS A 242 -8.54 2.54 24.53
CA LYS A 242 -9.28 3.20 23.46
C LYS A 242 -8.73 2.68 22.13
N ARG A 243 -9.60 2.06 21.32
CA ARG A 243 -9.24 1.60 19.98
C ARG A 243 -8.61 2.75 19.21
N VAL A 244 -7.59 2.40 18.41
CA VAL A 244 -6.84 3.36 17.61
C VAL A 244 -7.31 3.25 16.17
N VAL A 245 -7.31 4.37 15.46
CA VAL A 245 -7.52 4.38 14.01
C VAL A 245 -6.18 4.07 13.36
N ALA A 246 -6.09 2.93 12.68
CA ALA A 246 -4.94 2.57 11.85
C ALA A 246 -5.25 2.78 10.37
N PHE A 247 -4.21 2.96 9.56
CA PHE A 247 -4.30 3.09 8.11
C PHE A 247 -3.87 1.78 7.46
N VAL A 248 -4.58 1.36 6.41
CA VAL A 248 -4.15 0.26 5.55
C VAL A 248 -3.49 0.88 4.32
N ASP A 249 -2.17 0.78 4.27
CA ASP A 249 -1.34 1.44 3.26
C ASP A 249 -0.48 0.41 2.52
N SER A 250 -0.82 0.11 1.27
CA SER A 250 -0.02 -0.77 0.41
C SER A 250 1.24 -0.09 -0.15
N GLY A 251 1.35 1.24 -0.02
CA GLY A 251 2.51 2.01 -0.44
C GLY A 251 3.60 2.12 0.63
N ALA A 252 3.40 1.56 1.82
CA ALA A 252 4.39 1.50 2.89
C ALA A 252 5.06 0.12 2.92
N SER A 253 6.39 0.08 2.91
CA SER A 253 7.15 -1.18 2.93
C SER A 253 7.35 -1.79 4.33
N PRO A 254 7.40 -1.00 5.43
CA PRO A 254 7.31 -1.54 6.79
C PRO A 254 5.98 -1.24 7.50
N LEU A 255 5.62 -2.08 8.48
CA LEU A 255 4.59 -1.76 9.45
C LEU A 255 5.09 -0.65 10.38
N ASP A 256 4.48 0.52 10.29
CA ASP A 256 4.77 1.64 11.19
C ASP A 256 4.05 1.44 12.54
N ILE A 257 4.82 1.44 13.63
CA ILE A 257 4.34 1.25 15.01
C ILE A 257 4.87 2.36 15.90
N SER A 258 4.17 2.63 17.01
CA SER A 258 4.63 3.64 17.95
C SER A 258 5.89 3.20 18.72
N ASP A 259 6.73 4.16 19.13
CA ASP A 259 7.90 3.92 20.00
C ASP A 259 7.56 3.09 21.25
N ALA A 260 6.37 3.29 21.81
CA ALA A 260 5.90 2.55 22.97
C ALA A 260 5.61 1.07 22.68
N GLU A 261 5.04 0.79 21.50
CA GLU A 261 4.82 -0.59 21.02
C GLU A 261 6.15 -1.26 20.69
N PHE A 262 7.06 -0.55 20.01
CA PHE A 262 8.40 -1.03 19.71
C PHE A 262 9.16 -1.39 20.99
N LYS A 263 9.18 -0.48 21.98
CA LYS A 263 9.80 -0.73 23.29
C LYS A 263 9.22 -1.97 23.98
N SER A 264 7.91 -2.18 23.88
CA SER A 264 7.25 -3.36 24.47
C SER A 264 7.73 -4.66 23.82
N ILE A 265 7.93 -4.67 22.49
CA ILE A 265 8.50 -5.82 21.75
C ILE A 265 9.92 -6.12 22.26
N VAL A 266 10.77 -5.09 22.40
CA VAL A 266 12.14 -5.23 22.89
C VAL A 266 12.17 -5.80 24.31
N GLU A 267 11.35 -5.26 25.22
CA GLU A 267 11.30 -5.68 26.62
C GLU A 267 10.85 -7.14 26.78
N VAL A 268 9.83 -7.56 26.02
CA VAL A 268 9.32 -8.94 26.05
C VAL A 268 10.35 -9.91 25.48
N THR A 269 11.00 -9.56 24.38
CA THR A 269 12.05 -10.38 23.74
C THR A 269 13.24 -10.55 24.69
N THR A 270 13.69 -9.45 25.30
CA THR A 270 14.78 -9.46 26.30
C THR A 270 14.43 -10.36 27.49
N ALA A 271 13.22 -10.22 28.02
CA ALA A 271 12.76 -11.02 29.15
C ALA A 271 12.66 -12.53 28.82
N ALA A 272 12.30 -12.88 27.58
CA ALA A 272 12.28 -14.27 27.11
C ALA A 272 13.71 -14.85 27.01
N MET A 273 14.66 -14.06 26.51
CA MET A 273 16.08 -14.46 26.43
C MET A 273 16.71 -14.64 27.81
N THR A 274 16.45 -13.74 28.78
CA THR A 274 17.01 -13.87 30.13
C THR A 274 16.51 -15.11 30.87
N ARG A 275 15.27 -15.55 30.62
CA ARG A 275 14.74 -16.78 31.22
C ARG A 275 15.41 -18.03 30.63
N ASP A 276 15.81 -17.96 29.38
CA ASP A 276 16.56 -19.03 28.73
C ASP A 276 18.04 -18.91 29.05
N LYS A 277 18.44 -19.52 30.18
CA LYS A 277 19.81 -19.54 30.72
C LYS A 277 20.88 -20.11 29.76
N ARG A 278 20.50 -20.54 28.55
CA ARG A 278 21.40 -21.11 27.53
C ARG A 278 22.01 -20.07 26.59
N VAL A 279 21.54 -18.81 26.59
CA VAL A 279 21.90 -17.82 25.55
C VAL A 279 22.75 -16.65 26.06
N LEU A 280 22.75 -16.36 27.37
CA LEU A 280 23.50 -15.22 27.91
C LEU A 280 24.70 -15.69 28.74
N SER A 281 25.90 -15.52 28.19
CA SER A 281 27.11 -15.47 29.00
C SER A 281 27.02 -14.28 29.96
N PRO A 282 27.42 -14.42 31.24
CA PRO A 282 27.40 -13.29 32.18
C PRO A 282 28.30 -12.17 31.65
N GLY A 283 27.72 -11.08 31.17
CA GLY A 283 28.44 -9.91 30.64
C GLY A 283 28.19 -9.55 29.18
N SER A 284 27.48 -10.37 28.40
CA SER A 284 27.14 -10.07 27.00
C SER A 284 25.67 -9.68 26.83
N THR A 285 25.25 -8.55 27.40
CA THR A 285 24.13 -7.79 26.81
C THR A 285 24.72 -7.00 25.65
N GLU A 286 25.10 -7.71 24.58
CA GLU A 286 25.16 -7.07 23.27
C GLU A 286 23.77 -6.46 23.02
N GLU A 287 23.74 -5.26 22.48
CA GLU A 287 22.51 -4.53 22.19
C GLU A 287 21.63 -5.45 21.31
N LEU A 288 20.55 -5.98 21.88
CA LEU A 288 19.76 -7.02 21.21
C LEU A 288 19.13 -6.49 19.92
N ILE A 289 18.78 -5.21 19.95
CA ILE A 289 18.20 -4.44 18.87
C ILE A 289 18.87 -3.07 18.88
N TRP A 290 19.45 -2.64 17.77
CA TRP A 290 20.06 -1.31 17.61
C TRP A 290 19.57 -0.67 16.32
N GLU A 291 19.56 0.66 16.28
CA GLU A 291 19.31 1.40 15.05
C GLU A 291 20.59 1.40 14.21
N ASP A 292 20.48 0.95 12.96
CA ASP A 292 21.57 1.05 12.00
C ASP A 292 21.68 2.51 11.53
N PRO A 293 22.78 3.22 11.83
CA PRO A 293 22.93 4.63 11.53
C PRO A 293 22.96 4.94 10.03
N ASP A 294 23.30 3.96 9.19
CA ASP A 294 23.40 4.14 7.74
C ASP A 294 22.06 3.92 7.03
N SER A 295 21.19 3.10 7.61
CA SER A 295 19.94 2.68 6.97
C SER A 295 18.68 3.20 7.69
N GLY A 296 18.80 3.65 8.93
CA GLY A 296 17.67 4.06 9.78
C GLY A 296 16.76 2.90 10.18
N PHE A 297 17.13 1.66 9.87
CA PHE A 297 16.39 0.46 10.26
C PHE A 297 16.90 -0.10 11.58
N TYR A 298 16.01 -0.72 12.35
CA TYR A 298 16.39 -1.47 13.54
C TYR A 298 16.91 -2.85 13.15
N THR A 299 18.14 -3.16 13.54
CA THR A 299 18.77 -4.48 13.39
C THR A 299 18.59 -5.29 14.66
N ILE A 300 18.37 -6.60 14.54
CA ILE A 300 18.22 -7.53 15.67
C ILE A 300 19.23 -8.68 15.58
N THR A 301 19.76 -9.12 16.74
CA THR A 301 20.63 -10.29 16.79
C THR A 301 19.91 -11.58 16.37
N ARG A 302 20.59 -12.46 15.62
CA ARG A 302 20.03 -13.76 15.17
C ARG A 302 19.59 -14.65 16.34
N ALA A 303 20.24 -14.53 17.50
CA ALA A 303 19.89 -15.27 18.71
C ALA A 303 18.53 -14.85 19.30
N ALA A 304 18.07 -13.62 19.04
CA ALA A 304 16.79 -13.11 19.50
C ALA A 304 15.61 -13.52 18.60
N VAL A 305 15.85 -13.86 17.33
CA VAL A 305 14.80 -14.21 16.35
C VAL A 305 13.83 -15.28 16.86
N PRO A 306 14.27 -16.42 17.45
CA PRO A 306 13.35 -17.45 17.97
C PRO A 306 12.54 -17.00 19.22
N ARG A 307 12.85 -15.83 19.78
CA ARG A 307 12.26 -15.29 21.01
C ARG A 307 11.33 -14.11 20.76
N LEU A 308 11.23 -13.68 19.51
CA LEU A 308 10.33 -12.62 19.11
C LEU A 308 8.86 -13.01 19.28
N PRO A 309 8.01 -12.10 19.79
CA PRO A 309 6.59 -12.36 19.97
C PRO A 309 5.83 -12.29 18.64
N ALA A 310 4.74 -13.04 18.50
CA ALA A 310 3.77 -12.72 17.46
C ALA A 310 3.01 -11.44 17.85
N LEU A 311 2.80 -10.55 16.88
CA LEU A 311 2.03 -9.32 17.06
C LEU A 311 0.56 -9.61 16.78
N ALA A 312 -0.33 -9.28 17.71
CA ALA A 312 -1.76 -9.52 17.55
C ALA A 312 -2.57 -8.22 17.66
N TYR A 313 -3.40 -7.98 16.66
CA TYR A 313 -4.32 -6.85 16.59
C TYR A 313 -5.74 -7.36 16.39
N TYR A 314 -6.70 -6.89 17.18
CA TYR A 314 -8.11 -7.10 16.88
C TYR A 314 -8.61 -5.96 15.99
N VAL A 315 -9.07 -6.29 14.78
CA VAL A 315 -9.52 -5.34 13.76
C VAL A 315 -11.03 -5.37 13.64
N GLY A 316 -11.66 -4.19 13.65
CA GLY A 316 -13.10 -4.02 13.46
C GLY A 316 -13.92 -3.99 14.75
N GLU A 317 -15.25 -4.06 14.59
CA GLU A 317 -16.22 -4.01 15.69
C GLU A 317 -16.91 -5.36 15.89
N GLN A 318 -17.21 -5.72 17.14
CA GLN A 318 -18.00 -6.93 17.40
C GLN A 318 -19.41 -6.77 16.83
N PRO A 319 -20.03 -7.85 16.28
CA PRO A 319 -19.53 -9.23 16.25
C PRO A 319 -18.62 -9.56 15.05
N HIS A 320 -18.36 -8.59 14.17
CA HIS A 320 -17.72 -8.83 12.86
C HIS A 320 -16.19 -8.67 12.86
N GLY A 321 -15.59 -8.24 13.98
CA GLY A 321 -14.14 -8.07 14.07
C GLY A 321 -13.36 -9.38 14.08
N MET A 322 -12.07 -9.30 13.77
CA MET A 322 -11.16 -10.45 13.70
C MET A 322 -9.83 -10.16 14.38
N GLU A 323 -9.17 -11.20 14.89
CA GLU A 323 -7.79 -11.10 15.37
C GLU A 323 -6.82 -11.39 14.21
N ILE A 324 -6.03 -10.38 13.83
CA ILE A 324 -4.92 -10.50 12.90
C ILE A 324 -3.66 -10.80 13.70
N ARG A 325 -2.93 -11.87 13.30
CA ARG A 325 -1.68 -12.29 13.93
C ARG A 325 -0.53 -12.19 12.92
N ILE A 326 0.48 -11.40 13.25
CA ILE A 326 1.68 -11.19 12.44
C ILE A 326 2.82 -11.95 13.12
N GLN A 327 3.30 -12.99 12.45
CA GLN A 327 4.42 -13.81 12.93
C GLN A 327 5.76 -13.10 12.73
N PRO A 328 6.81 -13.40 13.53
CA PRO A 328 8.14 -12.83 13.37
C PRO A 328 8.67 -12.84 11.94
N LYS A 329 8.46 -13.94 11.20
CA LYS A 329 8.86 -14.07 9.79
C LYS A 329 8.23 -13.03 8.84
N HIS A 330 7.20 -12.29 9.26
CA HIS A 330 6.48 -11.33 8.43
C HIS A 330 6.83 -9.86 8.75
N TYR A 331 7.53 -9.60 9.85
CA TYR A 331 7.99 -8.25 10.21
C TYR A 331 9.52 -8.18 10.39
N LEU A 332 10.21 -9.29 10.16
CA LEU A 332 11.66 -9.35 10.00
C LEU A 332 12.00 -9.43 8.52
N SER A 333 12.91 -8.55 8.08
CA SER A 333 13.59 -8.70 6.80
C SER A 333 14.92 -9.41 7.06
N GLU A 334 15.05 -10.65 6.60
CA GLU A 334 16.36 -11.33 6.63
C GLU A 334 17.22 -10.76 5.50
N CYS A 335 18.17 -9.91 5.85
CA CYS A 335 19.27 -9.55 4.94
C CYS A 335 20.21 -10.76 4.84
N ASP A 336 19.91 -11.71 3.96
CA ASP A 336 20.93 -12.65 3.50
C ASP A 336 21.97 -11.82 2.72
N GLN A 337 23.06 -11.47 3.38
CA GLN A 337 24.27 -11.04 2.70
C GLN A 337 24.81 -12.26 1.94
N SER A 338 24.44 -12.37 0.67
CA SER A 338 25.08 -13.27 -0.30
C SER A 338 26.50 -12.83 -0.59
#